data_AF-A0A0D2DFH0-F1
#
_entry.id   AF-A0A0D2DFH0-F1
#
_cell.length_a   1.000
_cell.length_b   1.000
_cell.length_c   1.000
_cell.angle_alpha   90.00
_cell.angle_beta   90.00
_cell.angle_gamma   90.00
#
_symmetry.space_group_name_H-M   'P 1'
#
loop_
_entity.id
_entity.type
_entity.pdbx_description
1 polymer ?
#
loop_
_entity_poly.entity_id
_entity_poly.type
_entity_poly.pdbx_seq_one_letter_code
_entity_poly.pdbx_strand_id
1 'polypeptide(L)'
;MSFKADGPKVRPERVKPPPPSPPTDAHPNPPSWSRRSSTSSTTSFHSAHSVQQDRFSPAEESRMLSLSNDLKSQANTFFSRHDYESAIQIYDRALAELPRYLDYEMAVLQSNIAACHLKLEQWKDAVESCERGLDGLERELPTKKKEKAKKGTRKSTGAKKSPSTRPSNGKSRNGRLNSDTESDDEGASPPQSRDQAKSEATDDAVVELPSDEEDESVALKNLQLSDTRKADITRIRVKLLLRRARARSNMSMLPPSPSSTTSAAPSNASSPPGSAWSNLSAALEDYKALSSTPQYWETLPASDKKTVRDALVLLPPRIEEAKQKEVSEMMGKLKDLGNGILKPFGLSTDNFKVVQGEGGGYSLSFDGGGGGGGGAGKKG
;
A
#
# COMPACT_ATOMS: atom_id res chain seq x y z
N MET A 1 13.91 77.28 46.24
CA MET A 1 14.72 77.40 47.48
C MET A 1 14.82 76.03 48.14
N SER A 2 15.80 75.80 49.01
CA SER A 2 15.84 74.64 49.94
C SER A 2 14.65 74.70 50.93
N PHE A 3 14.30 73.70 51.74
CA PHE A 3 15.05 72.65 52.46
C PHE A 3 14.24 71.31 52.47
N LYS A 4 14.82 70.09 52.52
CA LYS A 4 15.54 69.42 53.64
C LYS A 4 14.69 69.32 54.93
N ALA A 5 14.67 68.21 55.69
CA ALA A 5 15.30 66.88 55.57
C ALA A 5 14.59 65.89 56.55
N ASP A 6 14.92 64.61 56.76
CA ASP A 6 15.93 63.67 56.20
C ASP A 6 15.39 62.21 56.38
N GLY A 7 16.21 61.17 56.18
CA GLY A 7 15.87 59.75 56.45
C GLY A 7 17.04 58.81 56.12
N PRO A 8 17.48 57.90 57.03
CA PRO A 8 18.82 57.32 56.96
C PRO A 8 19.00 56.22 55.91
N LYS A 9 20.21 56.17 55.35
CA LYS A 9 20.67 55.15 54.39
C LYS A 9 21.29 53.97 55.14
N VAL A 10 20.91 52.75 54.78
CA VAL A 10 21.73 51.54 55.02
C VAL A 10 21.77 50.68 53.76
N ARG A 11 22.94 50.10 53.51
CA ARG A 11 23.29 49.32 52.31
C ARG A 11 23.58 47.90 52.76
N PRO A 12 22.95 46.85 52.18
CA PRO A 12 23.25 45.48 52.58
C PRO A 12 24.71 45.13 52.25
N GLU A 13 25.42 44.56 53.22
CA GLU A 13 26.84 44.20 53.06
C GLU A 13 27.01 42.79 52.48
N ARG A 14 28.17 42.54 51.87
CA ARG A 14 28.49 41.33 51.11
C ARG A 14 29.19 40.29 51.98
N VAL A 15 28.42 39.46 52.68
CA VAL A 15 28.95 38.35 53.48
C VAL A 15 29.69 37.33 52.59
N LYS A 16 30.81 36.80 53.10
CA LYS A 16 31.75 35.91 52.40
C LYS A 16 31.71 34.51 53.05
N PRO A 17 31.79 33.40 52.29
CA PRO A 17 31.59 32.06 52.85
C PRO A 17 32.76 31.59 53.74
N PRO A 18 32.49 30.75 54.77
CA PRO A 18 33.50 30.18 55.67
C PRO A 18 34.25 28.95 55.09
N PRO A 19 35.43 28.60 55.64
CA PRO A 19 36.26 27.46 55.21
C PRO A 19 35.79 26.08 55.77
N PRO A 20 36.29 24.94 55.22
CA PRO A 20 35.78 23.59 55.50
C PRO A 20 36.38 22.89 56.74
N SER A 21 35.80 21.74 57.09
CA SER A 21 36.15 20.86 58.22
C SER A 21 36.52 19.42 57.75
N PRO A 22 37.25 18.61 58.55
CA PRO A 22 37.85 17.34 58.11
C PRO A 22 36.87 16.14 58.02
N PRO A 23 37.26 15.02 57.36
CA PRO A 23 36.37 13.89 57.05
C PRO A 23 36.20 12.87 58.18
N THR A 24 35.21 11.99 58.05
CA THR A 24 35.05 10.77 58.86
C THR A 24 34.31 9.70 58.04
N ASP A 25 34.84 8.48 57.99
CA ASP A 25 34.30 7.37 57.18
C ASP A 25 33.08 6.68 57.81
N ALA A 26 32.01 6.51 57.01
CA ALA A 26 30.99 5.47 57.21
C ALA A 26 30.25 5.14 55.89
N HIS A 27 30.29 3.88 55.48
CA HIS A 27 29.58 3.27 54.34
C HIS A 27 28.12 2.90 54.71
N PRO A 28 27.19 2.53 53.77
CA PRO A 28 27.44 1.83 52.49
C PRO A 28 26.63 2.25 51.23
N ASN A 29 26.93 1.55 50.12
CA ASN A 29 26.42 1.77 48.76
C ASN A 29 24.99 1.24 48.49
N PRO A 30 24.31 1.76 47.44
CA PRO A 30 23.08 1.17 46.89
C PRO A 30 23.35 -0.17 46.15
N PRO A 31 22.33 -1.04 46.01
CA PRO A 31 22.50 -2.41 45.49
C PRO A 31 22.65 -2.50 43.96
N SER A 32 23.56 -3.35 43.51
CA SER A 32 23.70 -3.76 42.10
C SER A 32 22.98 -5.08 41.82
N TRP A 33 22.25 -5.17 40.71
CA TRP A 33 21.46 -6.36 40.35
C TRP A 33 22.30 -7.41 39.61
N SER A 34 23.28 -7.99 40.30
CA SER A 34 24.11 -9.06 39.74
C SER A 34 23.34 -10.37 39.59
N ARG A 35 23.01 -10.70 38.32
CA ARG A 35 22.83 -12.05 37.75
C ARG A 35 23.13 -13.20 38.72
N ARG A 36 22.11 -13.99 39.08
CA ARG A 36 22.29 -15.31 39.70
C ARG A 36 21.64 -16.39 38.83
N SER A 37 22.43 -17.36 38.39
CA SER A 37 21.97 -18.56 37.69
C SER A 37 21.65 -19.66 38.70
N SER A 38 20.55 -20.39 38.50
CA SER A 38 20.30 -21.66 39.21
C SER A 38 19.53 -22.62 38.30
N THR A 39 20.21 -23.71 37.95
CA THR A 39 19.81 -24.78 37.03
C THR A 39 18.62 -25.63 37.51
N SER A 40 17.78 -26.06 36.56
CA SER A 40 17.28 -27.44 36.43
C SER A 40 16.81 -27.64 34.98
N SER A 41 16.90 -28.87 34.46
CA SER A 41 16.89 -29.14 33.00
C SER A 41 16.02 -30.33 32.60
N THR A 42 15.69 -30.39 31.31
CA THR A 42 14.93 -31.46 30.60
C THR A 42 13.41 -31.39 30.75
N THR A 43 12.60 -31.64 29.71
CA THR A 43 12.90 -32.08 28.33
C THR A 43 12.64 -30.99 27.26
N SER A 44 13.12 -31.22 26.04
CA SER A 44 12.90 -30.35 24.87
C SER A 44 11.99 -31.03 23.86
N PHE A 45 10.86 -30.40 23.51
CA PHE A 45 10.26 -30.41 22.16
C PHE A 45 9.28 -29.21 22.01
N HIS A 46 8.79 -28.96 20.78
CA HIS A 46 7.93 -27.81 20.39
C HIS A 46 8.61 -26.44 20.23
N SER A 47 9.76 -26.41 19.56
CA SER A 47 10.27 -25.20 18.88
C SER A 47 9.37 -24.84 17.67
N ALA A 48 8.20 -24.24 17.92
CA ALA A 48 7.24 -23.89 16.87
C ALA A 48 6.35 -22.65 17.14
N HIS A 49 6.29 -22.10 18.36
CA HIS A 49 5.18 -21.22 18.77
C HIS A 49 5.40 -19.69 18.66
N SER A 50 6.52 -19.24 18.10
CA SER A 50 6.94 -17.82 18.14
C SER A 50 6.28 -16.88 17.10
N VAL A 51 5.05 -17.19 16.65
CA VAL A 51 4.23 -16.34 15.76
C VAL A 51 2.76 -16.28 16.22
N GLN A 52 2.43 -16.82 17.39
CA GLN A 52 1.05 -16.95 17.89
C GLN A 52 0.92 -16.51 19.36
N GLN A 53 1.37 -15.30 19.70
CA GLN A 53 1.28 -14.74 21.07
C GLN A 53 0.77 -13.28 21.13
N ASP A 54 0.09 -12.79 20.08
CA ASP A 54 -0.59 -11.48 20.03
C ASP A 54 -2.12 -11.60 19.84
N ARG A 55 -2.70 -12.81 19.98
CA ARG A 55 -4.14 -13.04 19.82
C ARG A 55 -4.82 -13.16 21.19
N PHE A 56 -5.85 -12.33 21.41
CA PHE A 56 -6.68 -12.35 22.63
C PHE A 56 -7.54 -13.62 22.72
N SER A 57 -8.05 -13.94 23.91
CA SER A 57 -9.04 -15.02 24.04
C SER A 57 -10.36 -14.63 23.31
N PRO A 58 -11.16 -15.59 22.81
CA PRO A 58 -12.40 -15.28 22.10
C PRO A 58 -13.40 -14.44 22.91
N ALA A 59 -13.37 -14.55 24.25
CA ALA A 59 -14.19 -13.73 25.16
C ALA A 59 -13.70 -12.27 25.22
N GLU A 60 -12.39 -12.05 25.24
CA GLU A 60 -11.78 -10.71 25.17
C GLU A 60 -11.96 -10.08 23.78
N GLU A 61 -11.77 -10.85 22.70
CA GLU A 61 -12.09 -10.40 21.33
C GLU A 61 -13.54 -9.94 21.24
N SER A 62 -14.49 -10.72 21.77
CA SER A 62 -15.92 -10.38 21.79
C SER A 62 -16.21 -9.11 22.61
N ARG A 63 -15.50 -8.90 23.73
CA ARG A 63 -15.64 -7.69 24.56
C ARG A 63 -15.09 -6.44 23.86
N MET A 64 -13.92 -6.55 23.23
CA MET A 64 -13.32 -5.46 22.45
C MET A 64 -14.16 -5.11 21.22
N LEU A 65 -14.71 -6.14 20.55
CA LEU A 65 -15.72 -6.00 19.49
C LEU A 65 -16.96 -5.25 19.98
N SER A 66 -17.53 -5.61 21.13
CA SER A 66 -18.70 -4.91 21.69
C SER A 66 -18.38 -3.43 21.93
N LEU A 67 -17.29 -3.14 22.64
CA LEU A 67 -16.84 -1.78 22.95
C LEU A 67 -16.65 -0.94 21.67
N SER A 68 -15.98 -1.49 20.66
CA SER A 68 -15.79 -0.85 19.35
C SER A 68 -17.13 -0.62 18.62
N ASN A 69 -18.08 -1.56 18.71
CA ASN A 69 -19.44 -1.40 18.18
C ASN A 69 -20.25 -0.33 18.94
N ASP A 70 -20.11 -0.23 20.25
CA ASP A 70 -20.74 0.79 21.08
C ASP A 70 -20.22 2.20 20.72
N LEU A 71 -18.91 2.36 20.53
CA LEU A 71 -18.30 3.59 20.02
C LEU A 71 -18.72 3.88 18.58
N LYS A 72 -18.77 2.88 17.70
CA LYS A 72 -19.31 3.00 16.32
C LYS A 72 -20.76 3.49 16.34
N SER A 73 -21.58 3.05 17.29
CA SER A 73 -22.95 3.53 17.46
C SER A 73 -22.99 5.00 17.89
N GLN A 74 -22.14 5.42 18.84
CA GLN A 74 -22.01 6.81 19.28
C GLN A 74 -21.58 7.72 18.13
N ALA A 75 -20.53 7.34 17.38
CA ALA A 75 -20.05 8.08 16.23
C ALA A 75 -21.11 8.23 15.12
N ASN A 76 -21.96 7.22 14.90
CA ASN A 76 -23.11 7.34 13.99
C ASN A 76 -24.11 8.43 14.45
N THR A 77 -24.27 8.70 15.76
CA THR A 77 -25.12 9.80 16.23
C THR A 77 -24.54 11.18 15.92
N PHE A 78 -23.21 11.36 16.04
CA PHE A 78 -22.52 12.60 15.67
C PHE A 78 -22.54 12.82 14.15
N PHE A 79 -22.26 11.77 13.36
CA PHE A 79 -22.39 11.78 11.91
C PHE A 79 -23.81 12.20 11.45
N SER A 80 -24.84 11.70 12.13
CA SER A 80 -26.25 12.03 11.86
C SER A 80 -26.63 13.48 12.26
N ARG A 81 -25.85 14.11 13.14
CA ARG A 81 -25.94 15.54 13.50
C ARG A 81 -25.09 16.45 12.60
N HIS A 82 -24.41 15.88 11.60
CA HIS A 82 -23.38 16.54 10.77
C HIS A 82 -22.14 17.03 11.52
N ASP A 83 -21.93 16.56 12.77
CA ASP A 83 -20.68 16.75 13.50
C ASP A 83 -19.69 15.65 13.08
N TYR A 84 -19.04 15.88 11.95
CA TYR A 84 -18.10 14.93 11.37
C TYR A 84 -16.78 14.84 12.15
N GLU A 85 -16.32 15.95 12.76
CA GLU A 85 -15.05 16.02 13.48
C GLU A 85 -15.12 15.20 14.80
N SER A 86 -16.19 15.34 15.57
CA SER A 86 -16.42 14.49 16.76
C SER A 86 -16.67 13.04 16.37
N ALA A 87 -17.33 12.78 15.23
CA ALA A 87 -17.53 11.41 14.75
C ALA A 87 -16.20 10.72 14.41
N ILE A 88 -15.26 11.41 13.76
CA ILE A 88 -13.91 10.90 13.46
C ILE A 88 -13.18 10.52 14.75
N GLN A 89 -13.13 11.42 15.74
CA GLN A 89 -12.46 11.16 17.03
C GLN A 89 -13.00 9.91 17.74
N ILE A 90 -14.31 9.67 17.68
CA ILE A 90 -14.94 8.48 18.28
C ILE A 90 -14.67 7.22 17.43
N TYR A 91 -14.61 7.31 16.10
CA TYR A 91 -14.20 6.20 15.24
C TYR A 91 -12.71 5.83 15.40
N ASP A 92 -11.82 6.81 15.58
CA ASP A 92 -10.39 6.56 15.86
C ASP A 92 -10.20 5.91 17.23
N ARG A 93 -11.00 6.31 18.23
CA ARG A 93 -11.08 5.57 19.49
C ARG A 93 -11.58 4.13 19.26
N ALA A 94 -12.63 3.95 18.47
CA ALA A 94 -13.15 2.61 18.15
C ALA A 94 -12.13 1.72 17.42
N LEU A 95 -11.20 2.30 16.66
CA LEU A 95 -10.07 1.62 16.03
C LEU A 95 -8.95 1.27 17.03
N ALA A 96 -8.65 2.16 17.98
CA ALA A 96 -7.64 1.91 19.01
C ALA A 96 -8.02 0.75 19.95
N GLU A 97 -9.31 0.51 20.13
CA GLU A 97 -9.87 -0.57 20.94
C GLU A 97 -9.95 -1.92 20.16
N LEU A 98 -9.55 -1.98 18.87
CA LEU A 98 -9.56 -3.20 18.06
C LEU A 98 -8.16 -3.84 17.89
N PRO A 99 -8.04 -5.19 17.97
CA PRO A 99 -6.81 -5.88 17.61
C PRO A 99 -6.48 -5.76 16.12
N ARG A 100 -5.20 -5.54 15.78
CA ARG A 100 -4.70 -5.26 14.41
C ARG A 100 -4.95 -6.36 13.36
N TYR A 101 -5.39 -7.54 13.77
CA TYR A 101 -5.73 -8.67 12.90
C TYR A 101 -7.22 -8.73 12.55
N LEU A 102 -8.05 -7.83 13.09
CA LEU A 102 -9.49 -7.79 12.86
C LEU A 102 -9.85 -6.93 11.64
N ASP A 103 -9.22 -7.29 10.52
CA ASP A 103 -9.13 -6.49 9.29
C ASP A 103 -10.49 -6.06 8.72
N TYR A 104 -11.51 -6.92 8.77
CA TYR A 104 -12.87 -6.56 8.33
C TYR A 104 -13.48 -5.39 9.15
N GLU A 105 -13.44 -5.44 10.49
CA GLU A 105 -14.06 -4.41 11.33
C GLU A 105 -13.27 -3.10 11.29
N MET A 106 -11.93 -3.19 11.24
CA MET A 106 -11.07 -2.04 10.97
C MET A 106 -11.42 -1.37 9.63
N ALA A 107 -11.68 -2.16 8.59
CA ALA A 107 -12.09 -1.64 7.29
C ALA A 107 -13.51 -1.02 7.30
N VAL A 108 -14.43 -1.52 8.13
CA VAL A 108 -15.76 -0.90 8.36
C VAL A 108 -15.59 0.50 8.98
N LEU A 109 -14.79 0.63 10.03
CA LEU A 109 -14.54 1.92 10.71
C LEU A 109 -13.82 2.91 9.78
N GLN A 110 -12.74 2.48 9.11
CA GLN A 110 -12.04 3.30 8.11
C GLN A 110 -12.95 3.74 6.96
N SER A 111 -13.93 2.90 6.58
CA SER A 111 -14.98 3.27 5.62
C SER A 111 -15.80 4.48 6.09
N ASN A 112 -16.16 4.51 7.38
CA ASN A 112 -16.97 5.59 7.94
C ASN A 112 -16.15 6.86 8.21
N ILE A 113 -14.90 6.75 8.66
CA ILE A 113 -13.96 7.87 8.76
C ILE A 113 -13.78 8.54 7.39
N ALA A 114 -13.52 7.77 6.33
CA ALA A 114 -13.45 8.29 4.97
C ALA A 114 -14.76 8.95 4.49
N ALA A 115 -15.91 8.56 5.02
CA ALA A 115 -17.18 9.22 4.75
C ALA A 115 -17.32 10.59 5.45
N CYS A 116 -16.66 10.76 6.60
CA CYS A 116 -16.56 12.03 7.32
C CYS A 116 -15.58 12.97 6.62
N HIS A 117 -14.38 12.50 6.29
CA HIS A 117 -13.39 13.26 5.52
C HIS A 117 -13.93 13.75 4.16
N LEU A 118 -14.72 12.93 3.46
CA LEU A 118 -15.42 13.33 2.22
C LEU A 118 -16.50 14.42 2.42
N LYS A 119 -17.03 14.57 3.63
CA LYS A 119 -18.00 15.62 3.98
C LYS A 119 -17.34 16.92 4.46
N LEU A 120 -16.09 16.82 4.91
CA LEU A 120 -15.21 17.92 5.31
C LEU A 120 -14.28 18.39 4.18
N GLU A 121 -14.40 17.81 2.98
CA GLU A 121 -13.53 18.04 1.81
C GLU A 121 -12.03 17.75 2.07
N GLN A 122 -11.72 16.96 3.10
CA GLN A 122 -10.40 16.48 3.48
C GLN A 122 -9.97 15.32 2.55
N TRP A 123 -9.74 15.63 1.27
CA TRP A 123 -9.56 14.62 0.22
C TRP A 123 -8.37 13.68 0.45
N LYS A 124 -7.28 14.16 1.06
CA LYS A 124 -6.07 13.34 1.32
C LYS A 124 -6.37 12.26 2.37
N ASP A 125 -6.96 12.69 3.47
CA ASP A 125 -7.24 11.86 4.64
C ASP A 125 -8.39 10.89 4.34
N ALA A 126 -9.31 11.27 3.46
CA ALA A 126 -10.29 10.36 2.86
C ALA A 126 -9.64 9.23 2.04
N VAL A 127 -8.61 9.54 1.24
CA VAL A 127 -7.87 8.53 0.45
C VAL A 127 -7.07 7.61 1.37
N GLU A 128 -6.36 8.15 2.34
CA GLU A 128 -5.50 7.36 3.24
C GLU A 128 -6.33 6.39 4.11
N SER A 129 -7.48 6.83 4.65
CA SER A 129 -8.44 5.94 5.31
C SER A 129 -8.99 4.86 4.37
N CYS A 130 -9.31 5.21 3.12
CA CYS A 130 -9.75 4.21 2.16
C CYS A 130 -8.67 3.17 1.83
N GLU A 131 -7.41 3.57 1.76
CA GLU A 131 -6.26 2.69 1.52
C GLU A 131 -6.02 1.74 2.69
N ARG A 132 -5.99 2.25 3.94
CA ARG A 132 -5.92 1.42 5.15
C ARG A 132 -7.01 0.34 5.19
N GLY A 133 -8.25 0.71 4.86
CA GLY A 133 -9.38 -0.22 4.82
C GLY A 133 -9.25 -1.26 3.69
N LEU A 134 -8.85 -0.85 2.48
CA LEU A 134 -8.71 -1.76 1.34
C LEU A 134 -7.57 -2.76 1.53
N ASP A 135 -6.46 -2.34 2.14
CA ASP A 135 -5.33 -3.21 2.46
C ASP A 135 -5.68 -4.27 3.52
N GLY A 136 -6.58 -3.95 4.46
CA GLY A 136 -7.17 -4.93 5.38
C GLY A 136 -8.03 -5.96 4.65
N LEU A 137 -8.95 -5.50 3.80
CA LEU A 137 -9.81 -6.41 3.04
C LEU A 137 -9.04 -7.28 2.03
N GLU A 138 -7.91 -6.82 1.48
CA GLU A 138 -7.03 -7.63 0.61
C GLU A 138 -6.22 -8.68 1.39
N ARG A 139 -6.10 -8.57 2.72
CA ARG A 139 -5.60 -9.65 3.59
C ARG A 139 -6.67 -10.71 3.86
N GLU A 140 -7.89 -10.28 4.19
CA GLU A 140 -9.04 -11.15 4.46
C GLU A 140 -9.55 -11.91 3.21
N LEU A 141 -9.77 -11.19 2.11
CA LEU A 141 -10.31 -11.73 0.86
C LEU A 141 -9.51 -11.19 -0.33
N PRO A 142 -8.35 -11.80 -0.65
CA PRO A 142 -7.47 -11.36 -1.73
C PRO A 142 -8.18 -11.36 -3.09
N THR A 143 -8.14 -10.22 -3.78
CA THR A 143 -8.69 -10.06 -5.14
C THR A 143 -7.73 -10.57 -6.21
N LYS A 144 -6.42 -10.50 -5.94
CA LYS A 144 -5.39 -10.92 -6.88
C LYS A 144 -4.87 -12.30 -6.51
N LYS A 145 -5.05 -13.29 -7.40
CA LYS A 145 -4.28 -14.54 -7.34
C LYS A 145 -2.79 -14.19 -7.38
N LYS A 146 -2.10 -14.30 -6.24
CA LYS A 146 -0.64 -14.18 -6.19
C LYS A 146 -0.05 -15.31 -7.03
N GLU A 147 0.47 -14.97 -8.21
CA GLU A 147 1.31 -15.87 -8.97
C GLU A 147 2.46 -16.33 -8.07
N LYS A 148 2.57 -17.63 -7.82
CA LYS A 148 3.62 -18.18 -6.98
C LYS A 148 4.95 -18.05 -7.73
N ALA A 149 5.66 -16.95 -7.48
CA ALA A 149 7.01 -16.73 -7.97
C ALA A 149 7.85 -17.99 -7.70
N LYS A 150 8.24 -18.69 -8.77
CA LYS A 150 9.02 -19.93 -8.68
C LYS A 150 10.35 -19.61 -8.01
N LYS A 151 10.47 -19.94 -6.73
CA LYS A 151 11.66 -19.72 -5.90
C LYS A 151 12.84 -20.45 -6.54
N GLY A 152 13.65 -19.71 -7.29
CA GLY A 152 14.65 -20.29 -8.18
C GLY A 152 15.61 -21.23 -7.44
N THR A 153 15.68 -22.48 -7.88
CA THR A 153 16.60 -23.48 -7.33
C THR A 153 18.03 -22.95 -7.47
N ARG A 154 18.67 -22.62 -6.33
CA ARG A 154 20.04 -22.11 -6.29
C ARG A 154 20.99 -23.23 -6.71
N LYS A 155 21.32 -23.29 -8.00
CA LYS A 155 22.28 -24.24 -8.57
C LYS A 155 23.62 -24.08 -7.85
N SER A 156 24.03 -25.12 -7.12
CA SER A 156 25.29 -25.13 -6.38
C SER A 156 26.48 -25.07 -7.33
N THR A 157 27.54 -24.40 -6.89
CA THR A 157 28.75 -24.14 -7.67
C THR A 157 29.84 -25.16 -7.37
N GLY A 158 30.44 -25.74 -8.42
CA GLY A 158 31.85 -26.14 -8.39
C GLY A 158 32.15 -27.62 -8.65
N ALA A 159 32.69 -27.91 -9.84
CA ALA A 159 33.92 -28.71 -10.01
C ALA A 159 34.45 -28.60 -11.45
N LYS A 160 35.77 -28.47 -11.60
CA LYS A 160 36.50 -28.23 -12.86
C LYS A 160 36.49 -29.46 -13.79
N LYS A 161 36.40 -29.24 -15.12
CA LYS A 161 37.39 -29.71 -16.11
C LYS A 161 37.18 -29.08 -17.50
N SER A 162 38.28 -28.96 -18.24
CA SER A 162 38.44 -28.43 -19.62
C SER A 162 39.55 -29.27 -20.30
N PRO A 163 39.94 -29.09 -21.59
CA PRO A 163 39.48 -28.12 -22.59
C PRO A 163 39.22 -28.68 -24.03
N SER A 164 38.84 -27.78 -24.96
CA SER A 164 39.00 -27.83 -26.44
C SER A 164 38.26 -28.94 -27.24
N THR A 165 38.04 -28.88 -28.57
CA THR A 165 38.45 -27.94 -29.66
C THR A 165 37.33 -27.64 -30.70
N ARG A 166 37.13 -26.35 -31.03
CA ARG A 166 36.83 -25.72 -32.37
C ARG A 166 35.69 -26.30 -33.29
N PRO A 167 35.33 -25.66 -34.43
CA PRO A 167 33.92 -25.61 -34.89
C PRO A 167 33.66 -26.12 -36.33
N SER A 168 32.38 -26.16 -36.75
CA SER A 168 31.97 -25.54 -38.04
C SER A 168 30.45 -25.46 -38.28
N ASN A 169 30.13 -24.46 -39.10
CA ASN A 169 28.91 -24.14 -39.85
C ASN A 169 28.34 -25.33 -40.67
N GLY A 170 27.01 -25.48 -40.81
CA GLY A 170 26.39 -26.55 -41.63
C GLY A 170 24.88 -26.42 -41.86
N LYS A 171 24.43 -26.48 -43.12
CA LYS A 171 23.10 -26.03 -43.58
C LYS A 171 22.27 -27.18 -44.19
N SER A 172 20.99 -27.29 -43.78
CA SER A 172 19.83 -27.86 -44.53
C SER A 172 19.63 -29.37 -44.77
N ARG A 173 18.33 -29.74 -44.71
CA ARG A 173 17.52 -30.67 -45.57
C ARG A 173 17.41 -32.18 -45.24
N ASN A 174 16.12 -32.60 -45.22
CA ASN A 174 15.48 -33.87 -45.64
C ASN A 174 16.02 -35.22 -45.13
N GLY A 175 15.22 -36.23 -44.76
CA GLY A 175 13.75 -36.40 -44.82
C GLY A 175 13.38 -37.90 -44.78
N ARG A 176 12.15 -38.27 -45.19
CA ARG A 176 11.55 -39.65 -45.26
C ARG A 176 10.96 -40.17 -43.93
N LEU A 177 9.66 -40.48 -43.85
CA LEU A 177 8.88 -41.66 -44.37
C LEU A 177 9.25 -42.95 -43.60
N ASN A 178 8.34 -43.84 -43.15
CA ASN A 178 6.86 -43.87 -43.08
C ASN A 178 6.46 -44.76 -41.83
N SER A 179 5.32 -45.44 -41.60
CA SER A 179 4.11 -45.83 -42.35
C SER A 179 3.04 -46.42 -41.39
N ASP A 180 1.74 -46.21 -41.67
CA ASP A 180 0.57 -47.13 -41.56
C ASP A 180 0.21 -47.77 -40.18
N THR A 181 -1.01 -48.26 -39.86
CA THR A 181 -2.24 -48.58 -40.63
C THR A 181 -3.52 -48.25 -39.81
N GLU A 182 -4.67 -48.07 -40.48
CA GLU A 182 -6.01 -47.82 -39.91
C GLU A 182 -6.77 -49.10 -39.53
N SER A 183 -7.79 -49.01 -38.63
CA SER A 183 -9.18 -49.53 -38.83
C SER A 183 -10.00 -49.55 -37.52
N ASP A 184 -11.31 -49.34 -37.65
CA ASP A 184 -12.36 -49.44 -36.62
C ASP A 184 -12.85 -50.90 -36.37
N ASP A 185 -13.56 -51.17 -35.27
CA ASP A 185 -14.99 -51.60 -35.25
C ASP A 185 -15.48 -51.95 -33.81
N GLU A 186 -16.80 -52.11 -33.64
CA GLU A 186 -17.56 -52.40 -32.41
C GLU A 186 -17.50 -53.86 -31.91
N GLY A 187 -17.94 -54.10 -30.66
CA GLY A 187 -18.67 -55.34 -30.31
C GLY A 187 -18.17 -56.24 -29.16
N ALA A 188 -18.99 -56.32 -28.11
CA ALA A 188 -19.34 -57.49 -27.28
C ALA A 188 -18.26 -58.38 -26.57
N SER A 189 -18.65 -58.89 -25.38
CA SER A 189 -17.98 -59.96 -24.60
C SER A 189 -18.83 -61.26 -24.65
N PRO A 190 -18.52 -62.39 -23.94
CA PRO A 190 -17.32 -62.87 -23.20
C PRO A 190 -16.96 -64.32 -23.69
N PRO A 191 -16.52 -65.37 -22.90
CA PRO A 191 -15.85 -65.48 -21.58
C PRO A 191 -14.67 -66.52 -21.52
N GLN A 192 -14.10 -66.75 -20.31
CA GLN A 192 -13.26 -67.91 -19.85
C GLN A 192 -11.82 -68.01 -20.47
N SER A 193 -10.75 -68.38 -19.73
CA SER A 193 -10.63 -69.30 -18.59
C SER A 193 -9.46 -69.00 -17.60
N ARG A 194 -9.58 -69.57 -16.37
CA ARG A 194 -8.60 -70.11 -15.37
C ARG A 194 -7.07 -69.85 -15.53
N ASP A 195 -6.24 -69.73 -14.46
CA ASP A 195 -6.37 -70.22 -13.07
C ASP A 195 -5.75 -69.33 -11.94
N GLN A 196 -6.56 -69.13 -10.89
CA GLN A 196 -6.29 -69.16 -9.43
C GLN A 196 -4.89 -68.92 -8.78
N ALA A 197 -4.74 -67.78 -8.06
CA ALA A 197 -4.18 -67.59 -6.68
C ALA A 197 -3.81 -66.11 -6.42
N LYS A 198 -3.94 -65.48 -5.23
CA LYS A 198 -4.64 -65.73 -3.95
C LYS A 198 -4.68 -64.36 -3.18
N SER A 199 -5.59 -64.19 -2.21
CA SER A 199 -5.73 -63.03 -1.27
C SER A 199 -6.35 -61.76 -1.89
N GLU A 200 -7.18 -60.95 -1.21
CA GLU A 200 -7.87 -61.12 0.08
C GLU A 200 -9.17 -60.26 0.15
N ALA A 201 -9.92 -60.40 1.26
CA ALA A 201 -11.26 -59.85 1.56
C ALA A 201 -11.79 -58.62 0.77
N THR A 202 -12.98 -58.79 0.19
CA THR A 202 -13.89 -57.71 -0.27
C THR A 202 -14.78 -57.19 0.85
N ASP A 203 -15.19 -55.92 0.73
CA ASP A 203 -16.47 -55.32 1.17
C ASP A 203 -17.08 -55.76 2.52
N ASP A 204 -17.11 -54.84 3.49
CA ASP A 204 -18.35 -54.07 3.73
C ASP A 204 -18.02 -52.78 4.52
N ALA A 205 -17.82 -51.67 3.81
CA ALA A 205 -17.51 -50.37 4.40
C ALA A 205 -18.72 -49.44 4.25
N VAL A 206 -19.76 -49.69 5.06
CA VAL A 206 -20.87 -48.74 5.23
C VAL A 206 -20.28 -47.40 5.67
N VAL A 207 -20.34 -46.42 4.77
CA VAL A 207 -20.18 -45.02 5.17
C VAL A 207 -21.46 -44.65 5.91
N GLU A 208 -21.43 -44.77 7.24
CA GLU A 208 -22.46 -44.21 8.10
C GLU A 208 -22.56 -42.71 7.80
N LEU A 209 -23.64 -42.32 7.14
CA LEU A 209 -24.06 -40.93 7.11
C LEU A 209 -24.38 -40.55 8.56
N PRO A 210 -23.64 -39.61 9.20
CA PRO A 210 -23.93 -39.22 10.57
C PRO A 210 -25.35 -38.67 10.61
N SER A 211 -26.24 -39.39 11.27
CA SER A 211 -27.69 -39.24 11.12
C SER A 211 -28.26 -38.14 12.02
N ASP A 212 -27.60 -36.98 11.99
CA ASP A 212 -27.91 -35.79 12.77
C ASP A 212 -28.03 -34.57 11.82
N GLU A 213 -29.25 -34.25 11.41
CA GLU A 213 -29.56 -33.07 10.57
C GLU A 213 -29.05 -31.75 11.20
N GLU A 214 -28.86 -31.73 12.52
CA GLU A 214 -28.30 -30.60 13.25
C GLU A 214 -26.86 -30.28 12.81
N ASP A 215 -26.01 -31.28 12.62
CA ASP A 215 -24.59 -31.09 12.24
C ASP A 215 -24.45 -30.68 10.77
N GLU A 216 -25.27 -31.21 9.87
CA GLU A 216 -25.38 -30.67 8.50
C GLU A 216 -25.85 -29.21 8.53
N SER A 217 -26.83 -28.88 9.38
CA SER A 217 -27.28 -27.50 9.54
C SER A 217 -26.18 -26.58 10.08
N VAL A 218 -25.31 -27.07 10.97
CA VAL A 218 -24.16 -26.32 11.51
C VAL A 218 -23.06 -26.17 10.47
N ALA A 219 -22.77 -27.20 9.68
CA ALA A 219 -21.85 -27.12 8.55
C ALA A 219 -22.33 -26.09 7.50
N LEU A 220 -23.62 -26.13 7.15
CA LEU A 220 -24.25 -25.18 6.23
C LEU A 220 -24.28 -23.75 6.81
N LYS A 221 -24.59 -23.57 8.09
CA LYS A 221 -24.50 -22.26 8.77
C LYS A 221 -23.07 -21.72 8.78
N ASN A 222 -22.07 -22.56 9.04
CA ASN A 222 -20.65 -22.18 9.01
C ASN A 222 -20.18 -21.81 7.58
N LEU A 223 -20.68 -22.50 6.56
CA LEU A 223 -20.40 -22.18 5.17
C LEU A 223 -21.10 -20.87 4.73
N GLN A 224 -22.36 -20.68 5.12
CA GLN A 224 -23.11 -19.43 4.94
C GLN A 224 -22.49 -18.25 5.70
N LEU A 225 -21.93 -18.46 6.90
CA LEU A 225 -21.14 -17.45 7.62
C LEU A 225 -19.87 -17.05 6.83
N SER A 226 -19.30 -17.95 6.03
CA SER A 226 -18.22 -17.60 5.10
C SER A 226 -18.71 -16.76 3.92
N ASP A 227 -19.86 -17.08 3.32
CA ASP A 227 -20.38 -16.38 2.13
C ASP A 227 -21.02 -15.03 2.47
N THR A 228 -21.70 -14.91 3.61
CA THR A 228 -22.15 -13.62 4.16
C THR A 228 -20.96 -12.71 4.47
N ARG A 229 -19.90 -13.22 5.14
CA ARG A 229 -18.65 -12.45 5.35
C ARG A 229 -18.01 -12.02 4.03
N LYS A 230 -17.98 -12.87 2.99
CA LYS A 230 -17.52 -12.49 1.64
C LYS A 230 -18.38 -11.38 1.02
N ALA A 231 -19.70 -11.46 1.14
CA ALA A 231 -20.63 -10.44 0.64
C ALA A 231 -20.49 -9.10 1.39
N ASP A 232 -20.27 -9.13 2.69
CA ASP A 232 -20.04 -7.92 3.50
C ASP A 232 -18.66 -7.30 3.25
N ILE A 233 -17.60 -8.10 3.17
CA ILE A 233 -16.28 -7.64 2.70
C ILE A 233 -16.41 -6.98 1.31
N THR A 234 -17.16 -7.58 0.40
CA THR A 234 -17.43 -7.03 -0.93
C THR A 234 -18.15 -5.67 -0.84
N ARG A 235 -19.20 -5.57 -0.01
CA ARG A 235 -19.97 -4.34 0.24
C ARG A 235 -19.11 -3.22 0.83
N ILE A 236 -18.19 -3.52 1.76
CA ILE A 236 -17.28 -2.53 2.34
C ILE A 236 -16.18 -2.14 1.35
N ARG A 237 -15.61 -3.10 0.60
CA ARG A 237 -14.64 -2.85 -0.48
C ARG A 237 -15.21 -1.91 -1.56
N VAL A 238 -16.45 -2.13 -1.99
CA VAL A 238 -17.16 -1.26 -2.94
C VAL A 238 -17.32 0.17 -2.40
N LYS A 239 -17.72 0.32 -1.13
CA LYS A 239 -17.81 1.63 -0.47
C LYS A 239 -16.45 2.33 -0.41
N LEU A 240 -15.38 1.62 -0.04
CA LEU A 240 -14.02 2.17 0.03
C LEU A 240 -13.51 2.60 -1.35
N LEU A 241 -13.65 1.77 -2.38
CA LEU A 241 -13.26 2.11 -3.75
C LEU A 241 -14.00 3.36 -4.25
N LEU A 242 -15.32 3.43 -4.07
CA LEU A 242 -16.13 4.58 -4.50
C LEU A 242 -15.77 5.86 -3.75
N ARG A 243 -15.49 5.76 -2.44
CA ARG A 243 -15.04 6.88 -1.60
C ARG A 243 -13.66 7.38 -2.03
N ARG A 244 -12.71 6.47 -2.27
CA ARG A 244 -11.36 6.78 -2.76
C ARG A 244 -11.38 7.43 -4.14
N ALA A 245 -12.19 6.90 -5.06
CA ALA A 245 -12.35 7.44 -6.41
C ALA A 245 -12.88 8.88 -6.39
N ARG A 246 -13.91 9.16 -5.58
CA ARG A 246 -14.46 10.51 -5.37
C ARG A 246 -13.44 11.48 -4.76
N ALA A 247 -12.71 11.04 -3.73
CA ALA A 247 -11.67 11.87 -3.10
C ALA A 247 -10.53 12.21 -4.08
N ARG A 248 -10.00 11.20 -4.79
CA ARG A 248 -8.93 11.37 -5.79
C ARG A 248 -9.36 12.28 -6.96
N SER A 249 -10.61 12.20 -7.43
CA SER A 249 -11.10 13.08 -8.51
C SER A 249 -11.25 14.56 -8.10
N ASN A 250 -11.50 14.81 -6.81
CA ASN A 250 -11.66 16.15 -6.26
C ASN A 250 -10.32 16.77 -5.81
N MET A 251 -9.38 15.94 -5.34
CA MET A 251 -8.02 16.36 -4.97
C MET A 251 -7.26 17.10 -6.10
N SER A 252 -7.60 16.82 -7.36
CA SER A 252 -7.07 17.54 -8.54
C SER A 252 -7.65 18.95 -8.75
N MET A 253 -8.73 19.35 -8.07
CA MET A 253 -9.34 20.68 -8.22
C MET A 253 -8.71 21.76 -7.32
N LEU A 254 -7.88 21.38 -6.34
CA LEU A 254 -7.22 22.35 -5.47
C LEU A 254 -6.10 23.07 -6.25
N PRO A 255 -6.13 24.41 -6.40
CA PRO A 255 -5.07 25.13 -7.08
C PRO A 255 -3.75 25.04 -6.29
N PRO A 256 -2.58 25.10 -6.96
CA PRO A 256 -1.31 25.20 -6.27
C PRO A 256 -1.25 26.53 -5.50
N SER A 257 -1.31 26.45 -4.17
CA SER A 257 -1.11 27.65 -3.33
C SER A 257 0.29 28.23 -3.59
N PRO A 258 0.43 29.55 -3.84
CA PRO A 258 1.73 30.18 -4.09
C PRO A 258 2.66 30.21 -2.86
N SER A 259 2.22 29.66 -1.72
CA SER A 259 2.94 29.67 -0.44
C SER A 259 3.90 28.50 -0.22
N SER A 260 4.02 27.51 -1.12
CA SER A 260 4.87 26.33 -0.91
C SER A 260 6.33 26.50 -1.34
N THR A 261 6.71 27.64 -1.93
CA THR A 261 8.10 27.96 -2.32
C THR A 261 8.81 28.83 -1.28
N THR A 262 8.80 28.40 -0.02
CA THR A 262 9.69 28.94 1.04
C THR A 262 10.45 27.81 1.71
N SER A 263 11.76 28.00 1.83
CA SER A 263 12.73 27.04 2.39
C SER A 263 12.39 26.59 3.81
N ALA A 264 12.03 25.32 3.97
CA ALA A 264 11.99 24.61 5.24
C ALA A 264 12.73 23.27 5.11
N ALA A 265 13.40 22.84 6.17
CA ALA A 265 14.18 21.60 6.19
C ALA A 265 13.27 20.35 6.13
N PRO A 266 13.76 19.18 5.65
CA PRO A 266 12.97 17.97 5.55
C PRO A 266 12.69 17.36 6.93
N SER A 267 11.57 17.74 7.56
CA SER A 267 10.92 16.93 8.57
C SER A 267 10.29 15.69 7.91
N ASN A 268 10.32 14.57 8.61
CA ASN A 268 9.97 13.27 8.04
C ASN A 268 8.44 13.05 8.00
N ALA A 269 7.98 12.19 7.09
CA ALA A 269 6.59 11.73 6.94
C ALA A 269 5.52 12.79 6.58
N SER A 270 5.56 13.30 5.35
CA SER A 270 4.34 13.49 4.56
C SER A 270 4.66 13.26 3.08
N SER A 271 3.85 12.46 2.37
CA SER A 271 4.08 12.21 0.95
C SER A 271 3.96 13.53 0.15
N PRO A 272 4.83 13.78 -0.85
CA PRO A 272 4.68 14.96 -1.70
C PRO A 272 3.28 14.96 -2.34
N PRO A 273 2.66 16.12 -2.57
CA PRO A 273 1.33 16.20 -3.15
C PRO A 273 1.33 15.45 -4.49
N GLY A 274 0.63 14.31 -4.53
CA GLY A 274 0.55 13.48 -5.72
C GLY A 274 0.05 14.30 -6.89
N SER A 275 0.68 14.13 -8.06
CA SER A 275 0.35 14.91 -9.25
C SER A 275 -1.15 14.81 -9.56
N ALA A 276 -1.77 15.90 -10.00
CA ALA A 276 -3.20 15.95 -10.28
C ALA A 276 -3.57 14.93 -11.36
N TRP A 277 -2.71 14.74 -12.37
CA TRP A 277 -2.83 13.65 -13.34
C TRP A 277 -2.81 12.27 -12.67
N SER A 278 -1.84 12.02 -11.78
CA SER A 278 -1.73 10.74 -11.03
C SER A 278 -2.98 10.45 -10.20
N ASN A 279 -3.52 11.44 -9.48
CA ASN A 279 -4.74 11.29 -8.69
C ASN A 279 -5.95 10.98 -9.59
N LEU A 280 -6.12 11.68 -10.70
CA LEU A 280 -7.21 11.44 -11.65
C LEU A 280 -7.12 10.05 -12.30
N SER A 281 -5.92 9.63 -12.68
CA SER A 281 -5.64 8.29 -13.22
C SER A 281 -6.00 7.20 -12.20
N ALA A 282 -5.56 7.36 -10.95
CA ALA A 282 -5.86 6.44 -9.86
C ALA A 282 -7.36 6.42 -9.47
N ALA A 283 -8.08 7.55 -9.63
CA ALA A 283 -9.53 7.59 -9.50
C ALA A 283 -10.24 6.79 -10.61
N LEU A 284 -9.77 6.94 -11.86
CA LEU A 284 -10.32 6.22 -13.01
C LEU A 284 -10.10 4.70 -12.90
N GLU A 285 -8.96 4.24 -12.36
CA GLU A 285 -8.76 2.80 -12.08
C GLU A 285 -9.69 2.27 -10.97
N ASP A 286 -9.99 3.07 -9.93
CA ASP A 286 -10.99 2.71 -8.92
C ASP A 286 -12.40 2.60 -9.53
N TYR A 287 -12.80 3.55 -10.39
CA TYR A 287 -14.07 3.50 -11.12
C TYR A 287 -14.13 2.33 -12.12
N LYS A 288 -13.03 2.02 -12.81
CA LYS A 288 -12.93 0.84 -13.68
C LYS A 288 -13.18 -0.43 -12.87
N ALA A 289 -12.49 -0.63 -11.75
CA ALA A 289 -12.60 -1.83 -10.92
C ALA A 289 -14.05 -2.08 -10.44
N LEU A 290 -14.77 -1.01 -10.08
CA LEU A 290 -16.19 -1.04 -9.74
C LEU A 290 -17.12 -1.44 -10.90
N SER A 291 -16.73 -1.14 -12.14
CA SER A 291 -17.50 -1.47 -13.36
C SER A 291 -17.14 -2.83 -13.99
N SER A 292 -15.89 -3.28 -13.86
CA SER A 292 -15.38 -4.49 -14.50
C SER A 292 -15.55 -5.75 -13.66
N THR A 293 -15.83 -5.61 -12.37
CA THR A 293 -16.07 -6.74 -11.45
C THR A 293 -17.57 -6.92 -11.23
N PRO A 294 -18.22 -7.99 -11.74
CA PRO A 294 -19.69 -8.13 -11.66
C PRO A 294 -20.23 -8.05 -10.23
N GLN A 295 -19.54 -8.68 -9.27
CA GLN A 295 -19.88 -8.66 -7.85
C GLN A 295 -19.87 -7.24 -7.23
N TYR A 296 -18.98 -6.36 -7.70
CA TYR A 296 -18.92 -4.96 -7.27
C TYR A 296 -19.99 -4.13 -7.96
N TRP A 297 -20.25 -4.42 -9.24
CA TRP A 297 -21.31 -3.77 -9.98
C TRP A 297 -22.69 -4.08 -9.40
N GLU A 298 -23.01 -5.35 -9.14
CA GLU A 298 -24.28 -5.78 -8.57
C GLU A 298 -24.56 -5.09 -7.22
N THR A 299 -23.56 -5.08 -6.31
CA THR A 299 -23.69 -4.50 -4.96
C THR A 299 -23.73 -2.96 -4.88
N LEU A 300 -23.48 -2.24 -5.98
CA LEU A 300 -23.60 -0.77 -6.02
C LEU A 300 -25.07 -0.27 -6.05
N PRO A 301 -25.45 0.76 -5.28
CA PRO A 301 -26.73 1.47 -5.43
C PRO A 301 -26.93 2.06 -6.83
N ALA A 302 -28.18 2.24 -7.27
CA ALA A 302 -28.50 2.77 -8.61
C ALA A 302 -27.98 4.21 -8.84
N SER A 303 -27.95 5.03 -7.80
CA SER A 303 -27.33 6.38 -7.78
C SER A 303 -25.83 6.32 -8.05
N ASP A 304 -25.12 5.45 -7.33
CA ASP A 304 -23.67 5.30 -7.46
C ASP A 304 -23.30 4.62 -8.79
N LYS A 305 -24.11 3.66 -9.28
CA LYS A 305 -24.04 3.12 -10.65
C LYS A 305 -24.17 4.21 -11.73
N LYS A 306 -24.86 5.33 -11.46
CA LYS A 306 -24.83 6.50 -12.35
C LYS A 306 -23.49 7.23 -12.23
N THR A 307 -23.06 7.60 -11.00
CA THR A 307 -21.77 8.27 -10.77
C THR A 307 -20.58 7.55 -11.41
N VAL A 308 -20.52 6.22 -11.33
CA VAL A 308 -19.45 5.40 -11.93
C VAL A 308 -19.44 5.56 -13.46
N ARG A 309 -20.60 5.50 -14.13
CA ARG A 309 -20.67 5.70 -15.60
C ARG A 309 -20.29 7.12 -16.00
N ASP A 310 -20.84 8.12 -15.31
CA ASP A 310 -20.56 9.53 -15.57
C ASP A 310 -19.05 9.82 -15.42
N ALA A 311 -18.42 9.28 -14.36
CA ALA A 311 -16.98 9.42 -14.12
C ALA A 311 -16.11 8.71 -15.17
N LEU A 312 -16.52 7.52 -15.65
CA LEU A 312 -15.80 6.80 -16.71
C LEU A 312 -15.79 7.53 -18.06
N VAL A 313 -16.77 8.41 -18.32
CA VAL A 313 -16.79 9.29 -19.50
C VAL A 313 -16.03 10.60 -19.26
N LEU A 314 -16.16 11.19 -18.07
CA LEU A 314 -15.61 12.54 -17.78
C LEU A 314 -14.13 12.55 -17.36
N LEU A 315 -13.61 11.47 -16.78
CA LEU A 315 -12.21 11.41 -16.33
C LEU A 315 -11.17 11.27 -17.46
N PRO A 316 -11.35 10.42 -18.51
CA PRO A 316 -10.35 10.26 -19.56
C PRO A 316 -9.85 11.56 -20.23
N PRO A 317 -10.71 12.52 -20.67
CA PRO A 317 -10.21 13.77 -21.26
C PRO A 317 -9.48 14.65 -20.24
N ARG A 318 -10.00 14.75 -19.00
CA ARG A 318 -9.39 15.54 -17.91
C ARG A 318 -8.04 14.96 -17.46
N ILE A 319 -7.85 13.64 -17.56
CA ILE A 319 -6.58 12.96 -17.32
C ILE A 319 -5.54 13.36 -18.36
N GLU A 320 -5.90 13.38 -19.65
CA GLU A 320 -4.96 13.76 -20.71
C GLU A 320 -4.64 15.26 -20.69
N GLU A 321 -5.62 16.13 -20.39
CA GLU A 321 -5.42 17.56 -20.16
C GLU A 321 -4.43 17.82 -18.99
N ALA A 322 -4.69 17.21 -17.83
CA ALA A 322 -3.82 17.35 -16.66
C ALA A 322 -2.40 16.82 -16.94
N LYS A 323 -2.28 15.69 -17.64
CA LYS A 323 -1.02 15.10 -18.09
C LYS A 323 -0.23 16.05 -18.99
N GLN A 324 -0.86 16.60 -20.02
CA GLN A 324 -0.19 17.52 -20.95
C GLN A 324 0.25 18.81 -20.25
N LYS A 325 -0.59 19.36 -19.36
CA LYS A 325 -0.24 20.51 -18.54
C LYS A 325 0.98 20.21 -17.66
N GLU A 326 0.93 19.17 -16.83
CA GLU A 326 2.04 18.81 -15.94
C GLU A 326 3.33 18.49 -16.68
N VAL A 327 3.25 17.75 -17.80
CA VAL A 327 4.43 17.45 -18.64
C VAL A 327 5.00 18.73 -19.26
N SER A 328 4.18 19.68 -19.71
CA SER A 328 4.67 20.97 -20.22
C SER A 328 5.32 21.83 -19.14
N GLU A 329 4.75 21.85 -17.92
CA GLU A 329 5.34 22.55 -16.77
C GLU A 329 6.67 21.92 -16.32
N MET A 330 6.77 20.59 -16.31
CA MET A 330 8.01 19.87 -15.99
C MET A 330 9.08 20.08 -17.07
N MET A 331 8.69 20.06 -18.35
CA MET A 331 9.58 20.35 -19.47
C MET A 331 10.08 21.80 -19.42
N GLY A 332 9.22 22.77 -19.08
CA GLY A 332 9.60 24.16 -18.83
C GLY A 332 10.63 24.28 -17.70
N LYS A 333 10.36 23.71 -16.53
CA LYS A 333 11.28 23.71 -15.37
C LYS A 333 12.63 23.03 -15.69
N LEU A 334 12.63 21.96 -16.48
CA LEU A 334 13.84 21.29 -16.95
C LEU A 334 14.62 22.14 -17.96
N LYS A 335 13.91 22.81 -18.87
CA LYS A 335 14.46 23.76 -19.86
C LYS A 335 15.11 24.96 -19.17
N ASP A 336 14.46 25.53 -18.16
CA ASP A 336 14.98 26.65 -17.37
C ASP A 336 16.22 26.26 -16.55
N LEU A 337 16.25 25.04 -15.98
CA LEU A 337 17.44 24.50 -15.32
C LEU A 337 18.60 24.30 -16.31
N GLY A 338 18.31 23.75 -17.50
CA GLY A 338 19.28 23.64 -18.59
C GLY A 338 19.81 25.00 -19.02
N ASN A 339 18.93 25.99 -19.18
CA ASN A 339 19.30 27.38 -19.48
C ASN A 339 20.14 28.01 -18.36
N GLY A 340 19.88 27.71 -17.09
CA GLY A 340 20.72 28.14 -15.97
C GLY A 340 22.16 27.64 -16.06
N ILE A 341 22.36 26.40 -16.52
CA ILE A 341 23.68 25.78 -16.73
C ILE A 341 24.35 26.27 -18.02
N LEU A 342 23.58 26.53 -19.08
CA LEU A 342 24.08 26.90 -20.41
C LEU A 342 24.34 28.41 -20.59
N LYS A 343 23.63 29.27 -19.85
CA LYS A 343 23.75 30.74 -19.94
C LYS A 343 25.16 31.29 -19.69
N PRO A 344 25.99 30.77 -18.76
CA PRO A 344 27.40 31.15 -18.63
C PRO A 344 28.26 30.89 -19.88
N PHE A 345 27.82 29.99 -20.77
CA PHE A 345 28.50 29.65 -22.02
C PHE A 345 27.91 30.37 -23.24
N GLY A 346 26.96 31.29 -23.05
CA GLY A 346 26.24 31.97 -24.14
C GLY A 346 25.24 31.06 -24.88
N LEU A 347 24.89 29.91 -24.30
CA LEU A 347 24.02 28.91 -24.90
C LEU A 347 22.62 28.95 -24.26
N SER A 348 21.59 28.62 -25.05
CA SER A 348 20.25 28.27 -24.57
C SER A 348 19.87 26.89 -25.10
N THR A 349 19.02 26.18 -24.36
CA THR A 349 18.31 24.98 -24.84
C THR A 349 17.48 25.27 -26.10
N ASP A 350 16.99 26.50 -26.26
CA ASP A 350 16.30 26.97 -27.48
C ASP A 350 17.16 26.90 -28.75
N ASN A 351 18.49 26.98 -28.61
CA ASN A 351 19.41 26.93 -29.74
C ASN A 351 19.58 25.50 -30.29
N PHE A 352 19.05 24.47 -29.62
CA PHE A 352 19.20 23.06 -30.01
C PHE A 352 17.88 22.54 -30.63
N LYS A 353 17.76 22.69 -31.95
CA LYS A 353 16.61 22.19 -32.72
C LYS A 353 16.76 20.69 -32.94
N VAL A 354 15.93 19.89 -32.27
CA VAL A 354 15.82 18.45 -32.54
C VAL A 354 15.02 18.24 -33.83
N VAL A 355 15.64 17.60 -34.82
CA VAL A 355 15.02 17.22 -36.09
C VAL A 355 14.89 15.69 -36.11
N GLN A 356 13.69 15.18 -36.30
CA GLN A 356 13.45 13.74 -36.47
C GLN A 356 13.58 13.38 -37.96
N GLY A 357 14.56 12.54 -38.29
CA GLY A 357 14.78 12.05 -39.64
C GLY A 357 13.82 10.92 -40.02
N GLU A 358 13.65 10.71 -41.33
CA GLU A 358 12.68 9.77 -41.93
C GLU A 358 12.89 8.30 -41.51
N GLY A 359 14.11 7.93 -41.09
CA GLY A 359 14.43 6.63 -40.49
C GLY A 359 14.22 6.51 -38.98
N GLY A 360 13.54 7.47 -38.33
CA GLY A 360 13.29 7.50 -36.89
C GLY A 360 14.47 7.96 -36.01
N GLY A 361 15.60 8.32 -36.61
CA GLY A 361 16.76 8.88 -35.90
C GLY A 361 16.58 10.36 -35.55
N TYR A 362 17.00 10.77 -34.35
CA TYR A 362 17.00 12.17 -33.92
C TYR A 362 18.36 12.82 -34.22
N SER A 363 18.34 13.98 -34.89
CA SER A 363 19.50 14.83 -35.12
C SER A 363 19.36 16.14 -34.36
N LEU A 364 20.37 16.55 -33.59
CA LEU A 364 20.40 17.88 -32.97
C LEU A 364 21.11 18.86 -33.91
N SER A 365 20.36 19.84 -34.41
CA SER A 365 20.90 20.97 -35.17
C SER A 365 21.06 22.17 -34.24
N PHE A 366 22.25 22.77 -34.22
CA PHE A 366 22.50 23.97 -33.43
C PHE A 366 22.22 25.24 -34.24
N ASP A 367 21.20 25.98 -33.84
CA ASP A 367 20.81 27.27 -34.41
C ASP A 367 21.65 28.37 -33.75
N GLY A 368 22.81 28.65 -34.33
CA GLY A 368 23.77 29.63 -33.81
C GLY A 368 23.27 31.07 -33.97
N GLY A 369 22.41 31.52 -33.04
CA GLY A 369 21.94 32.90 -32.96
C GLY A 369 23.09 33.90 -33.00
N GLY A 370 23.19 34.65 -34.10
CA GLY A 370 24.41 35.38 -34.48
C GLY A 370 24.76 36.55 -33.56
N GLY A 371 25.65 36.30 -32.59
CA GLY A 371 26.34 37.35 -31.84
C GLY A 371 27.32 38.12 -32.73
N GLY A 372 26.82 39.13 -33.44
CA GLY A 372 27.59 39.95 -34.38
C GLY A 372 28.65 40.82 -33.69
N GLY A 373 29.85 40.27 -33.48
CA GLY A 373 31.03 41.00 -33.01
C GLY A 373 31.52 42.01 -34.04
N GLY A 374 30.94 43.22 -34.05
CA GLY A 374 31.30 44.31 -34.96
C GLY A 374 32.79 44.66 -34.88
N GLY A 375 33.46 44.72 -36.03
CA GLY A 375 34.92 44.80 -36.11
C GLY A 375 35.49 46.17 -35.71
N ALA A 376 36.32 46.19 -34.66
CA ALA A 376 37.18 47.33 -34.32
C ALA A 376 38.52 47.25 -35.07
N GLY A 377 38.50 47.44 -36.39
CA GLY A 377 39.68 47.42 -37.24
C GLY A 377 40.59 48.62 -37.03
N LYS A 378 41.46 48.58 -36.00
CA LYS A 378 42.36 49.69 -35.65
C LYS A 378 43.52 49.84 -36.65
N LYS A 379 43.29 50.56 -37.74
CA LYS A 379 44.32 51.28 -38.50
C LYS A 379 44.49 52.69 -37.91
N GLY A 380 45.72 53.21 -37.91
CA GLY A 380 46.12 54.44 -37.22
C GLY A 380 47.20 54.11 -36.21
#